data_AF-A0A1X4NQL8-F1
#
_entry.id   AF-A0A1X4NQL8-F1
#
_cell.length_a   1.000
_cell.length_b   1.000
_cell.length_c   1.000
_cell.angle_alpha   90.00
_cell.angle_beta   90.00
_cell.angle_gamma   90.00
#
_symmetry.space_group_name_H-M   'P 1'
#
loop_
_entity.id
_entity.type
_entity.pdbx_description
1 polymer ?
#
loop_
_entity_poly.entity_id
_entity_poly.type
_entity_poly.pdbx_seq_one_letter_code
_entity_poly.pdbx_strand_id
1 'polypeptide(L)'
;MTKTLTKVAAFRRLAHERQMTSLIDRDIIALGGDFIPLRSDWVSLYYDTGYKVCSDDGSQYAYRAITTRGELLWLVFSTGKSRGYHSEASCPVGAFEEAQTALAHRREVKSRWDDVTSVARALRRGSLRFDVLIEDAHNSPLCAMGTRHFLRSVGMSRITRISGFKLAWLMLVEPQLGFVIHQAALRESVLNEPSTTPLMDALTGARG
;
A
#
# COMPACT_ATOMS: atom_id res chain seq x y z
N MET A 1 9.74 20.31 12.06
CA MET A 1 9.07 20.79 10.84
C MET A 1 9.57 19.97 9.66
N THR A 2 8.74 19.11 9.07
CA THR A 2 9.11 18.39 7.84
C THR A 2 8.88 19.34 6.67
N LYS A 3 9.95 19.75 5.98
CA LYS A 3 9.90 20.70 4.87
C LYS A 3 9.18 20.05 3.69
N THR A 4 8.01 20.55 3.31
CA THR A 4 7.32 20.13 2.07
C THR A 4 8.23 20.46 0.89
N LEU A 5 8.43 19.48 0.01
CA LEU A 5 9.25 19.63 -1.19
C LEU A 5 8.51 20.53 -2.18
N THR A 6 9.20 21.54 -2.74
CA THR A 6 8.60 22.35 -3.81
C THR A 6 8.43 21.51 -5.07
N LYS A 7 7.43 21.84 -5.89
CA LYS A 7 7.16 21.14 -7.16
C LYS A 7 8.43 21.04 -8.04
N VAL A 8 9.14 22.16 -8.21
CA VAL A 8 10.39 22.21 -9.01
C VAL A 8 11.47 21.30 -8.43
N ALA A 9 11.64 21.27 -7.10
CA ALA A 9 12.63 20.40 -6.46
C ALA A 9 12.25 18.91 -6.59
N ALA A 10 10.95 18.59 -6.53
CA ALA A 10 10.44 17.24 -6.78
C ALA A 10 10.73 16.78 -8.21
N PHE A 11 10.46 17.63 -9.19
CA PHE A 11 10.63 17.32 -10.61
C PHE A 11 12.09 17.12 -10.97
N ARG A 12 12.97 18.01 -10.51
CA ARG A 12 14.42 17.84 -10.68
C ARG A 12 14.89 16.52 -10.08
N ARG A 13 14.45 16.20 -8.87
CA ARG A 13 14.87 14.96 -8.22
C ARG A 13 14.37 13.72 -8.96
N LEU A 14 13.15 13.73 -9.49
CA LEU A 14 12.63 12.62 -10.31
C LEU A 14 13.37 12.48 -11.64
N ALA A 15 13.66 13.59 -12.35
CA ALA A 15 14.39 13.55 -13.61
C ALA A 15 15.77 12.88 -13.44
N HIS A 16 16.43 13.12 -12.31
CA HIS A 16 17.71 12.50 -11.99
C HIS A 16 17.64 10.98 -11.78
N GLU A 17 16.46 10.42 -11.53
CA GLU A 17 16.27 8.97 -11.40
C GLU A 17 16.20 8.25 -12.75
N ARG A 18 16.02 8.98 -13.87
CA ARG A 18 16.03 8.35 -15.21
C ARG A 18 17.42 7.80 -15.52
N GLN A 19 17.47 6.50 -15.80
CA GLN A 19 18.68 5.82 -16.22
C GLN A 19 19.03 6.20 -17.67
N MET A 20 20.31 6.15 -18.01
CA MET A 20 20.82 6.38 -19.38
C MET A 20 20.37 7.71 -20.03
N THR A 21 20.17 8.76 -19.22
CA THR A 21 19.76 10.10 -19.68
C THR A 21 20.90 11.09 -19.37
N SER A 22 21.23 11.97 -20.32
CA SER A 22 22.31 12.96 -20.12
C SER A 22 21.93 14.00 -19.05
N LEU A 23 22.92 14.70 -18.48
CA LEU A 23 22.65 15.76 -17.49
C LEU A 23 21.80 16.90 -18.07
N ILE A 24 22.03 17.27 -19.33
CA ILE A 24 21.28 18.33 -20.02
C ILE A 24 19.83 17.88 -20.23
N ASP A 25 19.62 16.63 -20.66
CA ASP A 25 18.27 16.09 -20.86
C ASP A 25 17.48 16.04 -19.54
N ARG A 26 18.14 15.74 -18.41
CA ARG A 26 17.50 15.75 -17.09
C ARG A 26 16.99 17.13 -16.71
N ASP A 27 17.77 18.18 -16.98
CA ASP A 27 17.34 19.56 -16.73
C ASP A 27 16.16 19.95 -17.65
N ILE A 28 16.17 19.52 -18.91
CA ILE A 28 15.06 19.73 -19.84
C ILE A 28 13.80 19.00 -19.34
N ILE A 29 13.91 17.73 -18.96
CA ILE A 29 12.80 16.91 -18.45
C ILE A 29 12.22 17.51 -17.16
N ALA A 30 13.08 18.00 -16.25
CA ALA A 30 12.65 18.67 -15.02
C ALA A 30 11.74 19.89 -15.30
N LEU A 31 11.91 20.53 -16.45
CA LEU A 31 11.13 21.69 -16.91
C LEU A 31 9.97 21.31 -17.84
N GLY A 32 10.02 20.13 -18.48
CA GLY A 32 9.17 19.71 -19.61
C GLY A 32 7.75 19.25 -19.28
N GLY A 33 7.41 19.02 -18.00
CA GLY A 33 6.02 18.80 -17.59
C GLY A 33 5.51 17.35 -17.56
N ASP A 34 6.36 16.34 -17.76
CA ASP A 34 6.02 14.90 -17.70
C ASP A 34 5.62 14.39 -16.30
N PHE A 35 5.59 15.26 -15.29
CA PHE A 35 5.33 14.88 -13.91
C PHE A 35 3.90 15.24 -13.50
N ILE A 36 3.11 14.22 -13.18
CA ILE A 36 1.71 14.39 -12.81
C ILE A 36 1.56 14.35 -11.29
N PRO A 37 0.85 15.32 -10.68
CA PRO A 37 0.46 15.24 -9.28
C PRO A 37 -0.60 14.16 -9.08
N LEU A 38 -0.41 13.30 -8.08
CA LEU A 38 -1.42 12.35 -7.62
C LEU A 38 -1.70 12.59 -6.14
N ARG A 39 -2.98 12.75 -5.81
CA ARG A 39 -3.48 12.65 -4.44
C ARG A 39 -4.14 11.29 -4.30
N SER A 40 -3.35 10.29 -3.91
CA SER A 40 -3.84 8.98 -3.51
C SER A 40 -4.27 9.06 -2.03
N ASP A 41 -5.32 8.34 -1.64
CA ASP A 41 -6.07 8.50 -0.36
C ASP A 41 -5.21 8.92 0.86
N TRP A 42 -4.03 8.31 1.06
CA TRP A 42 -3.11 8.66 2.15
C TRP A 42 -1.78 9.28 1.72
N VAL A 43 -1.42 9.25 0.43
CA VAL A 43 -0.11 9.70 -0.07
C VAL A 43 -0.30 10.72 -1.19
N SER A 44 0.19 11.93 -0.96
CA SER A 44 0.32 12.95 -2.00
C SER A 44 1.71 12.91 -2.62
N LEU A 45 1.78 12.73 -3.94
CA LEU A 45 3.02 12.51 -4.69
C LEU A 45 3.00 13.17 -6.07
N TYR A 46 4.16 13.16 -6.72
CA TYR A 46 4.33 13.39 -8.15
C TYR A 46 4.92 12.12 -8.77
N TYR A 47 4.51 11.75 -9.98
CA TYR A 47 5.07 10.61 -10.70
C TYR A 47 5.43 10.96 -12.14
N ASP A 48 6.47 10.32 -12.65
CA ASP A 48 7.04 10.53 -13.98
C ASP A 48 6.34 9.66 -15.01
N THR A 49 5.49 10.23 -15.87
CA THR A 49 4.81 9.44 -16.91
C THR A 49 5.72 9.02 -18.04
N GLY A 50 6.85 9.72 -18.25
CA GLY A 50 7.85 9.37 -19.25
C GLY A 50 8.77 8.22 -18.81
N TYR A 51 8.82 7.90 -17.52
CA TYR A 51 9.58 6.76 -16.99
C TYR A 51 8.67 5.62 -16.53
N LYS A 52 8.05 4.96 -17.51
CA LYS A 52 7.20 3.78 -17.32
C LYS A 52 7.99 2.50 -17.49
N VAL A 53 7.82 1.57 -16.56
CA VAL A 53 8.31 0.18 -16.68
C VAL A 53 7.11 -0.75 -16.67
N CYS A 54 7.08 -1.77 -17.52
CA CYS A 54 6.04 -2.79 -17.55
C CYS A 54 6.59 -4.10 -17.00
N SER A 55 5.75 -4.92 -16.37
CA SER A 55 6.10 -6.31 -16.07
C SER A 55 6.15 -7.15 -17.35
N ASP A 56 6.91 -8.23 -17.34
CA ASP A 56 7.12 -9.10 -18.51
C ASP A 56 5.80 -9.70 -19.05
N ASP A 57 4.86 -9.98 -18.14
CA ASP A 57 3.53 -10.51 -18.45
C ASP A 57 2.49 -9.43 -18.81
N GLY A 58 2.86 -8.15 -18.75
CA GLY A 58 1.97 -7.01 -19.00
C GLY A 58 0.84 -6.84 -17.96
N SER A 59 0.85 -7.59 -16.85
CA SER A 59 -0.19 -7.51 -15.82
C SER A 59 -0.05 -6.26 -14.94
N GLN A 60 1.14 -5.67 -14.89
CA GLN A 60 1.49 -4.50 -14.10
C GLN A 60 2.36 -3.51 -14.86
N TYR A 61 2.31 -2.26 -14.43
CA TYR A 61 3.25 -1.22 -14.85
C TYR A 61 3.55 -0.29 -13.68
N ALA A 62 4.75 0.27 -13.65
CA ALA A 62 5.21 1.14 -12.58
C ALA A 62 5.76 2.45 -13.15
N TYR A 63 5.55 3.52 -12.40
CA TYR A 63 6.19 4.82 -12.63
C TYR A 63 7.11 5.15 -11.47
N ARG A 64 8.22 5.83 -11.75
CA ARG A 64 9.02 6.43 -10.69
C ARG A 64 8.26 7.61 -10.09
N ALA A 65 8.21 7.69 -8.76
CA ALA A 65 7.41 8.68 -8.05
C ALA A 65 8.15 9.24 -6.82
N ILE A 66 7.74 10.43 -6.40
CA ILE A 66 8.25 11.12 -5.21
C ILE A 66 7.11 11.71 -4.41
N THR A 67 7.08 11.48 -3.09
CA THR A 67 6.10 12.10 -2.22
C THR A 67 6.32 13.61 -2.14
N THR A 68 5.29 14.36 -1.75
CA THR A 68 5.42 15.80 -1.42
C THR A 68 6.39 16.09 -0.27
N ARG A 69 6.89 15.06 0.40
CA ARG A 69 7.93 15.14 1.44
C ARG A 69 9.32 14.73 0.95
N GLY A 70 9.44 14.34 -0.32
CA GLY A 70 10.71 13.96 -0.93
C GLY A 70 11.12 12.49 -0.70
N GLU A 71 10.19 11.59 -0.39
CA GLU A 71 10.46 10.16 -0.33
C GLU A 71 10.27 9.57 -1.73
N LEU A 72 11.27 8.87 -2.27
CA LEU A 72 11.20 8.22 -3.59
C LEU A 72 10.52 6.85 -3.46
N LEU A 73 9.76 6.46 -4.48
CA LEU A 73 9.02 5.20 -4.52
C LEU A 73 8.75 4.75 -5.97
N TRP A 74 8.28 3.52 -6.12
CA TRP A 74 7.64 3.02 -7.33
C TRP A 74 6.12 3.01 -7.14
N LEU A 75 5.41 3.70 -8.03
CA LEU A 75 3.96 3.71 -8.08
C LEU A 75 3.49 2.64 -9.07
N VAL A 76 3.04 1.51 -8.55
CA VAL A 76 2.72 0.30 -9.32
C VAL A 76 1.22 0.21 -9.57
N PHE A 77 0.81 0.07 -10.81
CA PHE A 77 -0.57 -0.15 -11.20
C PHE A 77 -0.73 -1.56 -11.76
N SER A 78 -1.81 -2.23 -11.35
CA SER A 78 -2.30 -3.39 -12.11
C SER A 78 -3.11 -2.92 -13.32
N THR A 79 -3.02 -3.67 -14.41
CA THR A 79 -3.79 -3.39 -15.63
C THR A 79 -5.29 -3.28 -15.33
N GLY A 80 -5.90 -2.20 -15.82
CA GLY A 80 -7.32 -1.89 -15.59
C GLY A 80 -7.66 -1.32 -14.19
N LYS A 81 -6.67 -1.03 -13.33
CA LYS A 81 -6.89 -0.39 -12.02
C LYS A 81 -6.47 1.07 -12.06
N SER A 82 -7.28 1.93 -11.42
CA SER A 82 -7.03 3.36 -11.29
C SER A 82 -6.22 3.74 -10.06
N ARG A 83 -6.05 2.81 -9.11
CA ARG A 83 -5.31 3.03 -7.86
C ARG A 83 -4.00 2.25 -7.89
N GLY A 84 -2.90 2.98 -7.68
CA GLY A 84 -1.57 2.40 -7.59
C GLY A 84 -1.21 1.92 -6.18
N TYR A 85 -0.36 0.91 -6.12
CA TYR A 85 0.36 0.49 -4.93
C TYR A 85 1.65 1.30 -4.79
N HIS A 86 2.00 1.70 -3.57
CA HIS A 86 3.21 2.46 -3.28
C HIS A 86 4.28 1.50 -2.74
N SER A 87 5.32 1.25 -3.52
CA SER A 87 6.45 0.41 -3.14
C SER A 87 7.70 1.24 -2.89
N GLU A 88 8.42 0.93 -1.81
CA GLU A 88 9.70 1.54 -1.46
C GLU A 88 10.90 0.77 -2.02
N ALA A 89 10.65 -0.28 -2.82
CA ALA A 89 11.70 -1.07 -3.44
C ALA A 89 12.65 -0.19 -4.25
N SER A 90 13.92 -0.61 -4.30
CA SER A 90 14.96 0.10 -5.05
C SER A 90 14.82 -0.07 -6.56
N CYS A 91 14.22 -1.18 -7.02
CA CYS A 91 14.06 -1.52 -8.43
C CYS A 91 12.58 -1.82 -8.77
N PRO A 92 12.18 -1.71 -10.05
CA PRO A 92 10.80 -1.93 -10.46
C PRO A 92 10.35 -3.38 -10.29
N VAL A 93 11.26 -4.36 -10.45
CA VAL A 93 10.94 -5.79 -10.30
C VAL A 93 10.49 -6.10 -8.86
N GLY A 94 11.28 -5.69 -7.86
CA GLY A 94 10.87 -5.84 -6.45
C GLY A 94 9.58 -5.09 -6.13
N ALA A 95 9.34 -3.94 -6.78
CA ALA A 95 8.08 -3.21 -6.62
C ALA A 95 6.86 -3.99 -7.15
N PHE A 96 7.01 -4.71 -8.26
CA PHE A 96 5.97 -5.60 -8.81
C PHE A 96 5.67 -6.75 -7.85
N GLU A 97 6.70 -7.41 -7.33
CA GLU A 97 6.58 -8.53 -6.38
C GLU A 97 5.85 -8.11 -5.09
N GLU A 98 6.26 -6.97 -4.50
CA GLU A 98 5.59 -6.39 -3.33
C GLU A 98 4.11 -6.08 -3.62
N ALA A 99 3.83 -5.44 -4.75
CA ALA A 99 2.47 -5.07 -5.15
C ALA A 99 1.60 -6.32 -5.38
N GLN A 100 2.14 -7.35 -6.04
CA GLN A 100 1.43 -8.61 -6.30
C GLN A 100 1.08 -9.32 -4.99
N THR A 101 2.06 -9.44 -4.09
CA THR A 101 1.87 -10.06 -2.77
C THR A 101 0.82 -9.33 -1.95
N ALA A 102 0.93 -8.00 -1.86
CA ALA A 102 -0.05 -7.18 -1.15
C ALA A 102 -1.44 -7.30 -1.77
N LEU A 103 -1.56 -7.30 -3.10
CA LEU A 103 -2.86 -7.44 -3.78
C LEU A 103 -3.49 -8.81 -3.59
N ALA A 104 -2.70 -9.89 -3.62
CA ALA A 104 -3.18 -11.24 -3.31
C ALA A 104 -3.72 -11.30 -1.87
N HIS A 105 -2.96 -10.83 -0.91
CA HIS A 105 -3.36 -10.77 0.50
C HIS A 105 -4.60 -9.85 0.70
N ARG A 106 -4.72 -8.73 -0.02
CA ARG A 106 -5.97 -7.92 0.00
C ARG A 106 -7.17 -8.71 -0.49
N ARG A 107 -7.03 -9.49 -1.56
CA ARG A 107 -8.14 -10.29 -2.12
C ARG A 107 -8.60 -11.35 -1.13
N GLU A 108 -7.65 -12.00 -0.46
CA GLU A 108 -7.92 -12.97 0.59
C GLU A 108 -8.65 -12.35 1.78
N VAL A 109 -8.17 -11.23 2.32
CA VAL A 109 -8.90 -10.56 3.42
C VAL A 109 -10.27 -10.06 2.97
N LYS A 110 -10.39 -9.58 1.72
CA LYS A 110 -11.67 -9.12 1.17
C LYS A 110 -12.68 -10.23 0.94
N SER A 111 -12.27 -11.46 0.63
CA SER A 111 -13.21 -12.59 0.51
C SER A 111 -13.86 -12.93 1.86
N ARG A 112 -13.25 -12.48 2.97
CA ARG A 112 -13.73 -12.63 4.35
C ARG A 112 -14.12 -11.30 4.99
N TRP A 113 -14.52 -10.31 4.20
CA TRP A 113 -14.78 -8.96 4.72
C TRP A 113 -15.94 -8.90 5.73
N ASP A 114 -16.89 -9.83 5.63
CA ASP A 114 -17.98 -9.95 6.59
C ASP A 114 -17.48 -10.33 7.99
N ASP A 115 -16.47 -11.21 8.09
CA ASP A 115 -15.79 -11.55 9.35
C ASP A 115 -15.16 -10.30 9.96
N VAL A 116 -14.41 -9.54 9.15
CA VAL A 116 -13.76 -8.27 9.57
C VAL A 116 -14.80 -7.28 10.08
N THR A 117 -15.91 -7.14 9.37
CA THR A 117 -17.02 -6.25 9.75
C THR A 117 -17.70 -6.71 11.03
N SER A 118 -17.83 -8.03 11.23
CA SER A 118 -18.37 -8.63 12.46
C SER A 118 -17.48 -8.32 13.67
N VAL A 119 -16.16 -8.53 13.54
CA VAL A 119 -15.17 -8.19 14.57
C VAL A 119 -15.23 -6.69 14.90
N ALA A 120 -15.21 -5.82 13.89
CA ALA A 120 -15.31 -4.38 14.11
C ALA A 120 -16.63 -3.98 14.83
N ARG A 121 -17.76 -4.62 14.49
CA ARG A 121 -19.03 -4.41 15.18
C ARG A 121 -18.97 -4.87 16.63
N ALA A 122 -18.36 -6.02 16.90
CA ALA A 122 -18.18 -6.55 18.25
C ALA A 122 -17.27 -5.65 19.11
N LEU A 123 -16.19 -5.13 18.53
CA LEU A 123 -15.32 -4.11 19.18
C LEU A 123 -16.11 -2.84 19.53
N ARG A 124 -16.90 -2.29 18.60
CA ARG A 124 -17.74 -1.09 18.86
C ARG A 124 -18.81 -1.33 19.93
N ARG A 125 -19.37 -2.54 20.01
CA ARG A 125 -20.34 -2.93 21.06
C ARG A 125 -19.67 -3.27 22.40
N GLY A 126 -18.34 -3.36 22.44
CA GLY A 126 -17.57 -3.74 23.62
C GLY A 126 -17.65 -5.22 23.99
N SER A 127 -18.21 -6.08 23.10
CA SER A 127 -18.27 -7.53 23.28
C SER A 127 -16.95 -8.22 22.93
N LEU A 128 -16.08 -7.56 22.19
CA LEU A 128 -14.66 -7.89 22.06
C LEU A 128 -13.82 -6.71 22.54
N ARG A 129 -12.65 -7.01 23.11
CA ARG A 129 -11.70 -6.01 23.60
C ARG A 129 -10.28 -6.47 23.36
N PHE A 130 -9.59 -5.78 22.47
CA PHE A 130 -8.15 -5.89 22.27
C PHE A 130 -7.58 -4.57 21.77
N ASP A 131 -6.28 -4.40 21.95
CA ASP A 131 -5.52 -3.31 21.37
C ASP A 131 -5.01 -3.70 19.98
N VAL A 132 -4.93 -2.72 19.09
CA VAL A 132 -4.34 -2.85 17.77
C VAL A 132 -2.97 -2.19 17.80
N LEU A 133 -1.95 -2.95 17.46
CA LEU A 133 -0.55 -2.55 17.50
C LEU A 133 -0.10 -1.99 16.15
N ILE A 134 1.01 -1.25 16.14
CA ILE A 134 1.60 -0.76 14.88
C ILE A 134 2.09 -1.92 14.00
N GLU A 135 2.53 -3.01 14.62
CA GLU A 135 2.92 -4.26 13.97
C GLU A 135 1.75 -4.88 13.19
N ASP A 136 0.52 -4.80 13.71
CA ASP A 136 -0.68 -5.28 12.99
C ASP A 136 -0.87 -4.50 11.68
N ALA A 137 -0.52 -3.21 11.67
CA ALA A 137 -0.58 -2.37 10.46
C ALA A 137 0.55 -2.68 9.48
N HIS A 138 1.76 -3.00 9.97
CA HIS A 138 2.87 -3.44 9.12
C HIS A 138 2.66 -4.82 8.51
N ASN A 139 1.99 -5.72 9.23
CA ASN A 139 1.62 -7.06 8.75
C ASN A 139 0.35 -7.07 7.89
N SER A 140 -0.36 -5.94 7.82
CA SER A 140 -1.54 -5.80 6.98
C SER A 140 -1.16 -5.66 5.51
N PRO A 141 -2.05 -5.98 4.55
CA PRO A 141 -1.78 -5.81 3.13
C PRO A 141 -1.83 -4.34 2.65
N LEU A 142 -1.71 -3.38 3.57
CA LEU A 142 -1.56 -1.96 3.26
C LEU A 142 -0.09 -1.66 2.92
N CYS A 143 0.14 -0.68 2.04
CA CYS A 143 1.52 -0.26 1.80
C CYS A 143 2.07 0.45 3.05
N ALA A 144 3.26 0.07 3.51
CA ALA A 144 3.89 0.65 4.71
C ALA A 144 3.98 2.18 4.63
N MET A 145 4.34 2.72 3.46
CA MET A 145 4.33 4.16 3.23
C MET A 145 2.96 4.80 3.46
N GLY A 146 1.90 4.20 2.93
CA GLY A 146 0.53 4.68 3.13
C GLY A 146 0.17 4.73 4.61
N THR A 147 0.45 3.65 5.35
CA THR A 147 0.25 3.58 6.80
C THR A 147 1.00 4.70 7.53
N ARG A 148 2.29 4.92 7.21
CA ARG A 148 3.09 5.98 7.84
C ARG A 148 2.56 7.38 7.52
N HIS A 149 2.13 7.63 6.28
CA HIS A 149 1.57 8.93 5.87
C HIS A 149 0.22 9.19 6.50
N PHE A 150 -0.65 8.18 6.56
CA PHE A 150 -1.92 8.25 7.29
C PHE A 150 -1.71 8.59 8.77
N LEU A 151 -0.89 7.82 9.48
CA LEU A 151 -0.60 8.09 10.89
C LEU A 151 -0.04 9.50 11.12
N ARG A 152 0.78 10.00 10.20
CA ARG A 152 1.29 11.38 10.26
C ARG A 152 0.19 12.42 10.03
N SER A 153 -0.73 12.20 9.08
CA SER A 153 -1.78 13.19 8.74
C SER A 153 -2.79 13.35 9.88
N VAL A 154 -3.05 12.29 10.65
CA VAL A 154 -3.94 12.33 11.82
C VAL A 154 -3.22 12.63 13.14
N GLY A 155 -1.94 13.01 13.11
CA GLY A 155 -1.15 13.37 14.30
C GLY A 155 -0.71 12.19 15.18
N MET A 156 -0.81 10.95 14.68
CA MET A 156 -0.54 9.69 15.39
C MET A 156 0.82 9.07 15.05
N SER A 157 1.77 9.84 14.50
CA SER A 157 3.06 9.32 14.00
C SER A 157 3.96 8.60 15.00
N ARG A 158 3.72 8.74 16.31
CA ARG A 158 4.51 8.11 17.40
C ARG A 158 3.73 7.03 18.15
N ILE A 159 2.52 6.71 17.70
CA ILE A 159 1.66 5.78 18.39
C ILE A 159 2.05 4.36 18.00
N THR A 160 2.27 3.53 19.02
CA THR A 160 2.55 2.10 18.87
C THR A 160 1.30 1.24 19.09
N ARG A 161 0.23 1.81 19.66
CA ARG A 161 -1.03 1.11 19.93
C ARG A 161 -2.26 2.02 19.90
N ILE A 162 -3.38 1.50 19.43
CA ILE A 162 -4.71 2.13 19.50
C ILE A 162 -5.72 1.08 19.96
N SER A 163 -6.69 1.45 20.80
CA SER A 163 -7.72 0.48 21.19
C SER A 163 -8.55 0.05 19.98
N GLY A 164 -8.86 -1.25 19.89
CA GLY A 164 -9.69 -1.81 18.82
C GLY A 164 -11.07 -1.14 18.74
N PHE A 165 -11.62 -0.69 19.87
CA PHE A 165 -12.85 0.14 19.90
C PHE A 165 -12.71 1.42 19.06
N LYS A 166 -11.65 2.20 19.28
CA LYS A 166 -11.41 3.46 18.55
C LYS A 166 -11.16 3.17 17.07
N LEU A 167 -10.35 2.16 16.76
CA LEU A 167 -10.04 1.81 15.38
C LEU A 167 -11.28 1.32 14.61
N ALA A 168 -12.15 0.54 15.27
CA ALA A 168 -13.39 0.07 14.68
C ALA A 168 -14.40 1.20 14.39
N TRP A 169 -14.34 2.32 15.12
CA TRP A 169 -15.05 3.55 14.76
C TRP A 169 -14.40 4.25 13.57
N LEU A 170 -13.07 4.39 13.57
CA LEU A 170 -12.34 5.00 12.45
C LEU A 170 -12.55 4.24 11.12
N MET A 171 -12.72 2.91 11.17
CA MET A 171 -13.02 2.08 10.00
C MET A 171 -14.29 2.52 9.25
N LEU A 172 -15.28 3.12 9.93
CA LEU A 172 -16.49 3.61 9.26
C LEU A 172 -16.21 4.81 8.35
N VAL A 173 -15.15 5.57 8.63
CA VAL A 173 -14.71 6.72 7.83
C VAL A 173 -13.64 6.29 6.83
N GLU A 174 -12.72 5.41 7.27
CA GLU A 174 -11.63 4.89 6.46
C GLU A 174 -11.68 3.35 6.44
N PRO A 175 -12.38 2.74 5.46
CA PRO A 175 -12.56 1.29 5.41
C PRO A 175 -11.26 0.48 5.34
N GLN A 176 -10.16 1.08 4.85
CA GLN A 176 -8.86 0.41 4.78
C GLN A 176 -8.33 0.00 6.17
N LEU A 177 -8.78 0.64 7.26
CA LEU A 177 -8.42 0.25 8.62
C LEU A 177 -8.97 -1.14 9.00
N GLY A 178 -9.95 -1.67 8.26
CA GLY A 178 -10.42 -3.05 8.43
C GLY A 178 -9.32 -4.09 8.17
N PHE A 179 -8.37 -3.81 7.27
CA PHE A 179 -7.22 -4.70 7.06
C PHE A 179 -6.32 -4.79 8.30
N VAL A 180 -6.21 -3.71 9.07
CA VAL A 180 -5.43 -3.68 10.31
C VAL A 180 -6.20 -4.40 11.43
N ILE A 181 -7.52 -4.19 11.51
CA ILE A 181 -8.38 -4.92 12.45
C ILE A 181 -8.31 -6.43 12.21
N HIS A 182 -8.27 -6.85 10.94
CA HIS A 182 -8.11 -8.26 10.58
C HIS A 182 -6.81 -8.84 11.16
N GLN A 183 -5.67 -8.16 10.97
CA GLN A 183 -4.38 -8.63 11.50
C GLN A 183 -4.35 -8.70 13.03
N ALA A 184 -4.91 -7.69 13.71
CA ALA A 184 -5.05 -7.74 15.15
C ALA A 184 -5.95 -8.90 15.60
N ALA A 185 -7.03 -9.18 14.88
CA ALA A 185 -7.94 -10.28 15.20
C ALA A 185 -7.30 -11.66 14.99
N LEU A 186 -6.39 -11.82 14.02
CA LEU A 186 -5.58 -13.03 13.87
C LEU A 186 -4.61 -13.19 15.04
N ARG A 187 -3.89 -12.12 15.42
CA ARG A 187 -2.95 -12.13 16.56
C ARG A 187 -3.63 -12.49 17.88
N GLU A 188 -4.86 -12.02 18.07
CA GLU A 188 -5.67 -12.29 19.27
C GLU A 188 -6.47 -13.61 19.16
N SER A 189 -6.25 -14.41 18.12
CA SER A 189 -6.94 -15.68 17.84
C SER A 189 -8.47 -15.57 17.80
N VAL A 190 -8.99 -14.38 17.45
CA VAL A 190 -10.43 -14.14 17.23
C VAL A 190 -10.85 -14.64 15.85
N LEU A 191 -9.96 -14.48 14.86
CA LEU A 191 -10.09 -15.08 13.54
C LEU A 191 -9.03 -16.16 13.37
N ASN A 192 -9.36 -17.20 12.62
CA ASN A 192 -8.37 -18.21 12.21
C ASN A 192 -7.71 -17.79 10.91
N GLU A 193 -6.43 -18.12 10.76
CA GLU A 193 -5.75 -18.06 9.48
C GLU A 193 -6.48 -18.93 8.46
N PRO A 194 -6.50 -18.53 7.18
CA PRO A 194 -7.05 -19.38 6.13
C PRO A 194 -6.30 -20.70 6.14
N SER A 195 -7.04 -21.81 6.27
CA SER A 195 -6.46 -23.14 6.18
C SER A 195 -5.83 -23.30 4.80
N THR A 196 -4.50 -23.36 4.74
CA THR A 196 -3.76 -23.72 3.54
C THR A 196 -4.03 -25.21 3.28
N THR A 197 -5.21 -25.54 2.72
CA THR A 197 -5.42 -26.88 2.19
C THR A 197 -4.44 -27.03 1.03
N PRO A 198 -3.42 -27.90 1.13
CA PRO A 198 -2.46 -28.04 0.05
C PRO A 198 -3.21 -28.52 -1.19
N LEU A 199 -2.93 -27.86 -2.31
CA LEU A 199 -3.49 -28.11 -3.64
C LEU A 199 -2.98 -29.44 -4.23
N MET A 200 -2.87 -30.52 -3.42
CA MET A 200 -2.38 -31.83 -3.85
C MET A 200 -3.47 -32.87 -4.10
N ASP A 201 -4.73 -32.64 -3.70
CA ASP A 201 -5.81 -33.64 -3.89
C ASP A 201 -6.55 -33.53 -5.24
N ALA A 202 -6.16 -32.61 -6.13
CA ALA A 202 -6.80 -32.45 -7.44
C ALA A 202 -6.19 -33.31 -8.57
N LEU A 203 -5.14 -34.11 -8.30
CA LEU A 203 -4.44 -34.88 -9.35
C LEU A 203 -4.49 -36.41 -9.20
N THR A 204 -5.16 -36.96 -8.18
CA THR A 204 -5.29 -38.42 -7.98
C THR A 204 -6.67 -39.00 -8.37
N GLY A 205 -7.61 -38.18 -8.85
CA GLY A 205 -8.96 -38.63 -9.23
C GLY A 205 -9.17 -39.00 -10.70
N ALA A 206 -8.14 -38.96 -11.55
CA ALA A 206 -8.28 -39.24 -12.98
C ALA A 206 -7.25 -40.26 -13.45
N ARG A 207 -7.45 -41.54 -13.09
CA ARG A 207 -6.92 -42.71 -13.81
C ARG A 207 -7.57 -44.00 -13.30
N GLY A 208 -8.34 -44.64 -14.20
CA GLY A 208 -8.51 -46.10 -14.30
C GLY A 208 -9.35 -46.77 -13.23
#